data_AF-A0A2G9P7P4-F1
#
_entry.id   AF-A0A2G9P7P4-F1
#
_cell.length_a   1.000
_cell.length_b   1.000
_cell.length_c   1.000
_cell.angle_alpha   90.00
_cell.angle_beta   90.00
_cell.angle_gamma   90.00
#
_symmetry.space_group_name_H-M   'P 1'
#
loop_
_entity.id
_entity.type
_entity.pdbx_description
1 polymer ?
#
loop_
_entity_poly.entity_id
_entity_poly.type
_entity_poly.pdbx_seq_one_letter_code
_entity_poly.pdbx_strand_id
1 'polypeptide(L)'
;MKNKGLMSFVLVLIFILIYFNLVYSIGEFNSKKNLTEAELIEIENTSFKRNLLENAVDSVIEETISNEILFGSTEGKKINQKISEKLIKVFSETEAKEIFVKEINSNKEYKKIKITGKEITKEFIEENSKTIVIKLEEKIFLVEFHFTGGINKNNLVGAEITENQSKSKFFIPVNYTVKLIAFRVI
;
A
#
# COMPACT_ATOMS: atom_id res chain seq x y z
N MET A 1 15.97 -0.28 -74.41
CA MET A 1 14.94 -1.02 -73.65
C MET A 1 15.46 -1.78 -72.41
N LYS A 2 16.75 -2.14 -72.32
CA LYS A 2 17.32 -2.90 -71.17
C LYS A 2 17.21 -2.19 -69.80
N ASN A 3 17.26 -0.86 -69.74
CA ASN A 3 17.21 -0.12 -68.46
C ASN A 3 15.81 -0.07 -67.81
N LYS A 4 14.73 -0.34 -68.55
CA LYS A 4 13.36 -0.34 -68.00
C LYS A 4 13.11 -1.53 -67.08
N GLY A 5 13.66 -2.71 -67.41
CA GLY A 5 13.55 -3.92 -66.59
C GLY A 5 14.32 -3.79 -65.27
N LEU A 6 15.51 -3.17 -65.30
CA LEU A 6 16.32 -2.92 -64.11
C LEU A 6 15.62 -1.92 -63.17
N MET A 7 15.04 -0.84 -63.70
CA MET A 7 14.28 0.12 -62.89
C MET A 7 13.03 -0.50 -62.26
N SER A 8 12.28 -1.31 -63.02
CA SER A 8 11.11 -2.03 -62.49
C SER A 8 11.50 -3.02 -61.38
N PHE A 9 12.62 -3.71 -61.53
CA PHE A 9 13.13 -4.63 -60.52
C PHE A 9 13.56 -3.91 -59.24
N VAL A 10 14.25 -2.77 -59.36
CA VAL A 10 14.63 -1.92 -58.22
C VAL A 10 13.40 -1.40 -57.48
N LEU A 11 12.36 -0.96 -58.19
CA LEU A 11 11.12 -0.49 -57.57
C LEU A 11 10.41 -1.61 -56.81
N VAL A 12 10.38 -2.84 -57.34
CA VAL A 12 9.83 -4.00 -56.64
C VAL A 12 10.64 -4.32 -55.38
N LEU A 13 11.97 -4.27 -55.43
CA LEU A 13 12.83 -4.48 -54.25
C LEU A 13 12.61 -3.41 -53.17
N ILE A 14 12.50 -2.14 -53.57
CA ILE A 14 12.17 -1.04 -52.63
C ILE A 14 10.81 -1.28 -52.00
N PHE A 15 9.81 -1.69 -52.79
CA PHE A 15 8.47 -1.99 -52.28
C PHE A 15 8.50 -3.15 -51.28
N ILE A 16 9.24 -4.22 -51.58
CA ILE A 16 9.43 -5.37 -50.69
C ILE A 16 10.11 -4.92 -49.38
N LEU A 17 11.16 -4.10 -49.45
CA LEU A 17 11.84 -3.56 -48.27
C LEU A 17 10.90 -2.71 -47.40
N ILE A 18 10.12 -1.83 -48.02
CA ILE A 18 9.12 -1.01 -47.31
C ILE A 18 8.07 -1.90 -46.65
N TYR A 19 7.56 -2.90 -47.38
CA TYR A 19 6.57 -3.83 -46.85
C TYR A 19 7.10 -4.61 -45.63
N PHE A 20 8.31 -5.18 -45.72
CA PHE A 20 8.93 -5.87 -44.59
C PHE A 20 9.18 -4.95 -43.40
N ASN A 21 9.62 -3.70 -43.64
CA ASN A 21 9.85 -2.72 -42.58
C ASN A 21 8.54 -2.33 -41.88
N LEU A 22 7.45 -2.16 -42.63
CA LEU A 22 6.12 -1.90 -42.07
C LEU A 22 5.63 -3.07 -41.21
N VAL A 23 5.73 -4.31 -41.71
CA VAL A 23 5.32 -5.51 -40.96
C VAL A 23 6.13 -5.65 -39.68
N TYR A 24 7.45 -5.43 -39.74
CA TYR A 24 8.32 -5.47 -38.56
C TYR A 24 7.96 -4.39 -37.54
N SER A 25 7.77 -3.15 -37.99
CA SER A 25 7.41 -2.02 -37.14
C SER A 25 6.06 -2.22 -36.44
N ILE A 26 5.06 -2.79 -37.14
CA ILE A 26 3.76 -3.13 -36.54
C ILE A 26 3.92 -4.24 -35.50
N GLY A 27 4.75 -5.24 -35.77
CA GLY A 27 5.08 -6.31 -34.82
C GLY A 27 5.72 -5.78 -33.53
N GLU A 28 6.72 -4.91 -33.65
CA GLU A 28 7.34 -4.26 -32.49
C GLU A 28 6.36 -3.38 -31.71
N PHE A 29 5.52 -2.61 -32.42
CA PHE A 29 4.52 -1.76 -31.79
C PHE A 29 3.51 -2.58 -30.98
N ASN A 30 2.98 -3.66 -31.55
CA ASN A 30 2.05 -4.55 -30.86
C ASN A 30 2.70 -5.25 -29.66
N SER A 31 3.96 -5.68 -29.79
CA SER A 31 4.71 -6.28 -28.69
C SER A 31 4.90 -5.28 -27.53
N LYS A 32 5.35 -4.06 -27.83
CA LYS A 32 5.49 -2.98 -26.84
C LYS A 32 4.14 -2.64 -26.20
N LYS A 33 3.08 -2.53 -26.99
CA LYS A 33 1.73 -2.27 -26.50
C LYS A 33 1.28 -3.34 -25.50
N ASN A 34 1.44 -4.62 -25.84
CA ASN A 34 1.06 -5.73 -24.96
C ASN A 34 1.88 -5.76 -23.66
N LEU A 35 3.18 -5.44 -23.74
CA LEU A 35 4.03 -5.32 -22.55
C LEU A 35 3.55 -4.18 -21.64
N THR A 36 3.26 -3.00 -22.19
CA THR A 36 2.72 -1.88 -21.43
C THR A 36 1.36 -2.19 -20.82
N GLU A 37 0.47 -2.88 -21.54
CA GLU A 37 -0.83 -3.32 -20.99
C GLU A 37 -0.65 -4.29 -19.82
N ALA A 38 0.29 -5.25 -19.91
CA ALA A 38 0.59 -6.15 -18.81
C ALA A 38 1.16 -5.40 -17.58
N GLU A 39 2.10 -4.48 -17.79
CA GLU A 39 2.66 -3.64 -16.73
C GLU A 39 1.58 -2.78 -16.03
N LEU A 40 0.64 -2.23 -16.81
CA LEU A 40 -0.48 -1.45 -16.25
C LEU A 40 -1.38 -2.30 -15.36
N ILE A 41 -1.73 -3.51 -15.80
CA ILE A 41 -2.54 -4.44 -15.00
C ILE A 41 -1.82 -4.80 -13.69
N GLU A 42 -0.51 -5.02 -13.73
CA GLU A 42 0.27 -5.29 -12.51
C GLU A 42 0.26 -4.10 -11.54
N ILE A 43 0.41 -2.87 -12.05
CA ILE A 43 0.33 -1.65 -11.23
C ILE A 43 -1.07 -1.50 -10.62
N GLU A 44 -2.13 -1.71 -11.39
CA GLU A 44 -3.51 -1.62 -10.92
C GLU A 44 -3.80 -2.64 -9.81
N ASN A 45 -3.39 -3.90 -10.01
CA ASN A 45 -3.55 -4.96 -9.01
C ASN A 45 -2.80 -4.64 -7.71
N THR A 46 -1.58 -4.13 -7.82
CA THR A 46 -0.78 -3.76 -6.65
C THR A 46 -1.40 -2.57 -5.91
N SER A 47 -1.95 -1.60 -6.65
CA SER A 47 -2.67 -0.45 -6.09
C SER A 47 -3.97 -0.87 -5.41
N PHE A 48 -4.73 -1.79 -6.02
CA PHE A 48 -5.94 -2.35 -5.43
C PHE A 48 -5.65 -3.04 -4.09
N LYS A 49 -4.62 -3.90 -4.04
CA LYS A 49 -4.17 -4.54 -2.80
C LYS A 49 -3.75 -3.53 -1.73
N ARG A 50 -3.08 -2.43 -2.12
CA ARG A 50 -2.74 -1.33 -1.20
C ARG A 50 -3.99 -0.68 -0.61
N ASN A 51 -4.98 -0.38 -1.44
CA ASN A 51 -6.23 0.22 -0.98
C ASN A 51 -7.01 -0.74 -0.06
N LEU A 52 -6.99 -2.05 -0.34
CA LEU A 52 -7.59 -3.04 0.56
C LEU A 52 -6.91 -3.04 1.94
N LEU A 53 -5.58 -2.94 1.97
CA LEU A 53 -4.83 -2.86 3.23
C LEU A 53 -5.13 -1.58 3.99
N GLU A 54 -5.19 -0.44 3.30
CA GLU A 54 -5.61 0.86 3.87
C GLU A 54 -6.98 0.75 4.56
N ASN A 55 -7.97 0.24 3.84
CA ASN A 55 -9.32 0.05 4.37
C ASN A 55 -9.37 -0.96 5.52
N ALA A 56 -8.57 -2.03 5.46
CA ALA A 56 -8.52 -3.05 6.50
C ALA A 56 -7.96 -2.50 7.82
N VAL A 57 -6.94 -1.64 7.76
CA VAL A 57 -6.36 -0.97 8.94
C VAL A 57 -7.42 -0.11 9.62
N ASP A 58 -8.11 0.74 8.85
CA ASP A 58 -9.16 1.63 9.35
C ASP A 58 -10.31 0.83 9.99
N SER A 59 -10.81 -0.16 9.25
CA SER A 59 -11.91 -1.02 9.71
C SER A 59 -11.56 -1.76 10.99
N VAL A 60 -10.32 -2.27 11.12
CA VAL A 60 -9.88 -3.01 12.31
C VAL A 60 -9.79 -2.11 13.52
N ILE A 61 -9.34 -0.87 13.36
CA ILE A 61 -9.30 0.10 14.46
C ILE A 61 -10.73 0.41 14.92
N GLU A 62 -11.62 0.77 13.99
CA GLU A 62 -13.01 1.15 14.29
C GLU A 62 -13.82 0.01 14.93
N GLU A 63 -13.73 -1.19 14.35
CA GLU A 63 -14.44 -2.38 14.85
C GLU A 63 -13.94 -2.76 16.25
N THR A 64 -12.62 -2.66 16.48
CA THR A 64 -12.04 -2.98 17.80
C THR A 64 -12.44 -1.96 18.85
N ILE A 65 -12.43 -0.67 18.53
CA ILE A 65 -12.92 0.38 19.43
C ILE A 65 -14.39 0.12 19.78
N SER A 66 -15.22 -0.13 18.77
CA SER A 66 -16.66 -0.34 18.94
C SER A 66 -16.92 -1.57 19.82
N ASN A 67 -16.29 -2.70 19.51
CA ASN A 67 -16.44 -3.93 20.28
C ASN A 67 -15.97 -3.76 21.72
N GLU A 68 -14.80 -3.16 21.95
CA GLU A 68 -14.29 -3.00 23.32
C GLU A 68 -15.18 -2.09 24.17
N ILE A 69 -15.70 -1.00 23.62
CA ILE A 69 -16.62 -0.12 24.34
C ILE A 69 -17.96 -0.82 24.59
N LEU A 70 -18.48 -1.59 23.63
CA LEU A 70 -19.69 -2.39 23.79
C LEU A 70 -19.55 -3.40 24.95
N PHE A 71 -18.42 -4.11 25.02
CA PHE A 71 -18.12 -5.05 26.11
C PHE A 71 -17.66 -4.39 27.42
N GLY A 72 -17.68 -3.05 27.50
CA GLY A 72 -17.44 -2.28 28.72
C GLY A 72 -15.97 -2.02 29.05
N SER A 73 -15.05 -2.25 28.12
CA SER A 73 -13.65 -1.90 28.27
C SER A 73 -13.44 -0.41 27.96
N THR A 74 -13.18 0.40 28.98
CA THR A 74 -12.92 1.86 28.84
C THR A 74 -11.44 2.22 29.00
N GLU A 75 -10.58 1.23 29.25
CA GLU A 75 -9.15 1.44 29.40
C GLU A 75 -8.48 1.58 28.03
N GLY A 76 -8.07 2.81 27.68
CA GLY A 76 -7.39 3.09 26.40
C GLY A 76 -6.18 2.19 26.13
N LYS A 77 -5.41 1.82 27.16
CA LYS A 77 -4.28 0.89 27.01
C LYS A 77 -4.73 -0.49 26.50
N LYS A 78 -5.80 -1.05 27.07
CA LYS A 78 -6.32 -2.37 26.67
C LYS A 78 -6.88 -2.36 25.24
N ILE A 79 -7.57 -1.28 24.86
CA ILE A 79 -8.05 -1.08 23.49
C ILE A 79 -6.86 -1.01 22.53
N ASN A 80 -5.82 -0.23 22.87
CA ASN A 80 -4.60 -0.10 22.08
C ASN A 80 -3.91 -1.45 21.86
N GLN A 81 -3.81 -2.28 22.91
CA GLN A 81 -3.21 -3.62 22.82
C GLN A 81 -3.95 -4.52 21.84
N LYS A 82 -5.29 -4.51 21.87
CA LYS A 82 -6.12 -5.30 20.96
C LYS A 82 -6.07 -4.80 19.52
N ILE A 83 -6.01 -3.49 19.33
CA ILE A 83 -5.79 -2.89 18.01
C ILE A 83 -4.44 -3.38 17.47
N SER A 84 -3.36 -3.28 18.25
CA SER A 84 -2.03 -3.75 17.84
C SER A 84 -2.00 -5.23 17.45
N GLU A 85 -2.65 -6.10 18.23
CA GLU A 85 -2.78 -7.53 17.91
C GLU A 85 -3.48 -7.77 16.57
N LYS A 86 -4.64 -7.13 16.36
CA LYS A 86 -5.40 -7.28 15.13
C LYS A 86 -4.69 -6.67 13.93
N LEU A 87 -4.02 -5.53 14.08
CA LEU A 87 -3.24 -4.92 13.00
C LEU A 87 -2.10 -5.82 12.54
N ILE A 88 -1.40 -6.49 13.47
CA ILE A 88 -0.36 -7.48 13.10
C ILE A 88 -0.97 -8.61 12.29
N LYS A 89 -2.13 -9.11 12.73
CA LYS A 89 -2.84 -10.15 12.01
C LYS A 89 -3.17 -9.70 10.58
N VAL A 90 -3.71 -8.49 10.40
CA VAL A 90 -3.96 -7.89 9.07
C VAL A 90 -2.67 -7.86 8.24
N PHE A 91 -1.58 -7.33 8.79
CA PHE A 91 -0.31 -7.25 8.06
C PHE A 91 0.24 -8.63 7.68
N SER A 92 0.06 -9.65 8.53
CA SER A 92 0.51 -11.02 8.27
C SER A 92 -0.38 -11.79 7.29
N GLU A 93 -1.69 -11.49 7.24
CA GLU A 93 -2.65 -12.16 6.36
C GLU A 93 -2.71 -11.50 4.98
N THR A 94 -2.32 -10.25 4.87
CA THR A 94 -2.14 -9.60 3.58
C THR A 94 -0.92 -10.22 2.90
N GLU A 95 -0.97 -10.50 1.60
CA GLU A 95 0.16 -11.01 0.79
C GLU A 95 1.35 -10.02 0.68
N ALA A 96 1.50 -9.11 1.64
CA ALA A 96 2.67 -8.28 1.81
C ALA A 96 3.87 -9.17 2.12
N LYS A 97 4.77 -9.30 1.14
CA LYS A 97 5.99 -10.11 1.27
C LYS A 97 6.93 -9.59 2.36
N GLU A 98 6.89 -8.28 2.64
CA GLU A 98 7.73 -7.67 3.66
C GLU A 98 6.95 -6.61 4.45
N ILE A 99 6.86 -6.83 5.76
CA ILE A 99 6.36 -5.85 6.72
C ILE A 99 7.57 -5.09 7.27
N PHE A 100 7.52 -3.75 7.33
CA PHE A 100 8.71 -2.97 7.66
C PHE A 100 8.45 -1.70 8.46
N VAL A 101 9.47 -1.35 9.25
CA VAL A 101 9.57 -0.09 9.98
C VAL A 101 10.54 0.85 9.25
N LYS A 102 10.16 2.11 9.09
CA LYS A 102 11.06 3.15 8.54
C LYS A 102 11.18 4.34 9.49
N GLU A 103 12.40 4.68 9.88
CA GLU A 103 12.71 5.91 10.61
C GLU A 103 12.84 7.09 9.63
N ILE A 104 12.08 8.17 9.85
CA ILE A 104 12.18 9.39 9.05
C ILE A 104 13.18 10.35 9.71
N ASN A 105 14.36 10.50 9.09
CA ASN A 105 15.30 11.55 9.47
C ASN A 105 14.84 12.94 8.99
N SER A 106 15.15 13.96 9.79
CA SER A 106 14.65 15.35 9.77
C SER A 106 14.82 16.16 8.47
N ASN A 107 15.42 15.61 7.42
CA ASN A 107 15.76 16.34 6.19
C ASN A 107 14.77 16.16 5.01
N LYS A 108 13.58 15.58 5.22
CA LYS A 108 12.51 15.46 4.18
C LYS A 108 12.93 14.81 2.85
N GLU A 109 14.13 14.25 2.74
CA GLU A 109 14.50 13.38 1.64
C GLU A 109 14.01 11.96 1.96
N TYR A 110 13.15 11.43 1.09
CA TYR A 110 12.78 10.02 1.09
C TYR A 110 13.98 9.18 0.66
N LYS A 111 15.05 9.11 1.47
CA LYS A 111 16.08 8.12 1.25
C LYS A 111 15.41 6.75 1.34
N LYS A 112 15.62 5.96 0.28
CA LYS A 112 15.26 4.54 0.21
C LYS A 112 16.19 3.82 1.17
N ILE A 113 15.88 3.90 2.47
CA ILE A 113 16.66 3.23 3.50
C ILE A 113 16.27 1.76 3.45
N LYS A 114 17.29 0.94 3.18
CA LYS A 114 17.26 -0.51 3.23
C LYS A 114 16.76 -0.92 4.62
N ILE A 115 15.68 -1.71 4.63
CA ILE A 115 15.02 -2.22 5.82
C ILE A 115 16.01 -3.08 6.59
N THR A 116 16.45 -2.62 7.76
CA THR A 116 17.23 -3.44 8.70
C THR A 116 16.29 -4.07 9.73
N GLY A 117 15.74 -5.23 9.37
CA GLY A 117 15.60 -6.38 10.27
C GLY A 117 14.77 -6.25 11.55
N LYS A 118 13.89 -5.27 11.70
CA LYS A 118 12.88 -5.29 12.77
C LYS A 118 11.54 -5.78 12.21
N GLU A 119 11.22 -7.01 12.54
CA GLU A 119 9.86 -7.57 12.41
C GLU A 119 8.88 -6.64 13.16
N ILE A 120 7.72 -6.36 12.56
CA ILE A 120 6.70 -5.56 13.26
C ILE A 120 6.10 -6.43 14.35
N THR A 121 6.41 -6.09 15.60
CA THR A 121 5.85 -6.76 16.78
C THR A 121 4.72 -5.93 17.39
N LYS A 122 3.97 -6.57 18.28
CA LYS A 122 2.84 -5.97 18.99
C LYS A 122 3.31 -4.77 19.81
N GLU A 123 4.42 -4.96 20.50
CA GLU A 123 5.09 -3.95 21.31
C GLU A 123 5.49 -2.74 20.46
N PHE A 124 5.92 -2.98 19.21
CA PHE A 124 6.25 -1.90 18.29
C PHE A 124 5.03 -1.05 17.96
N ILE A 125 3.91 -1.65 17.56
CA ILE A 125 2.69 -0.87 17.26
C ILE A 125 2.21 -0.14 18.52
N GLU A 126 2.26 -0.78 19.69
CA GLU A 126 1.90 -0.17 20.97
C GLU A 126 2.78 1.03 21.34
N GLU A 127 4.10 0.94 21.17
CA GLU A 127 5.02 2.06 21.44
C GLU A 127 4.79 3.26 20.52
N ASN A 128 4.26 3.01 19.31
CA ASN A 128 4.06 4.03 18.29
C ASN A 128 2.61 4.50 18.19
N SER A 129 1.71 4.01 19.06
CA SER A 129 0.29 4.37 19.05
C SER A 129 -0.24 4.72 20.45
N LYS A 130 -1.36 5.44 20.49
CA LYS A 130 -2.06 5.76 21.73
C LYS A 130 -3.55 5.81 21.49
N THR A 131 -4.31 5.20 22.39
CA THR A 131 -5.77 5.33 22.42
C THR A 131 -6.19 6.21 23.60
N ILE A 132 -7.04 7.20 23.33
CA ILE A 132 -7.62 8.11 24.30
C ILE A 132 -9.12 7.82 24.36
N VAL A 133 -9.65 7.58 25.56
CA VAL A 133 -11.08 7.33 25.78
C VAL A 133 -11.61 8.42 26.69
N ILE A 134 -12.64 9.13 26.24
CA ILE A 134 -13.30 10.22 26.96
C ILE A 134 -14.76 9.82 27.16
N LYS A 135 -15.21 9.72 28.40
CA LYS A 135 -16.63 9.52 28.73
C LYS A 135 -17.37 10.85 28.60
N LEU A 136 -18.35 10.93 27.69
CA LEU A 136 -19.19 12.12 27.51
C LEU A 136 -20.42 12.05 28.41
N GLU A 137 -21.12 10.90 28.37
CA GLU A 137 -22.30 10.62 29.17
C GLU A 137 -22.22 9.19 29.73
N GLU A 138 -23.27 8.73 30.43
CA GLU A 138 -23.29 7.41 31.07
C GLU A 138 -22.92 6.25 30.13
N LYS A 139 -23.32 6.35 28.86
CA LYS A 139 -23.15 5.30 27.83
C LYS A 139 -22.48 5.79 26.54
N ILE A 140 -22.06 7.06 26.48
CA ILE A 140 -21.49 7.67 25.28
C ILE A 140 -20.02 7.95 25.54
N PHE A 141 -19.16 7.40 24.67
CA PHE A 141 -17.72 7.55 24.76
C PHE A 141 -17.18 8.13 23.45
N LEU A 142 -16.33 9.12 23.57
CA LEU A 142 -15.48 9.56 22.48
C LEU A 142 -14.15 8.81 22.59
N VAL A 143 -13.80 8.05 21.55
CA VAL A 143 -12.55 7.31 21.49
C VAL A 143 -11.73 7.82 20.32
N GLU A 144 -10.46 8.10 20.58
CA GLU A 144 -9.51 8.53 19.58
C GLU A 144 -8.29 7.61 19.61
N PHE A 145 -8.03 6.93 18.50
CA PHE A 145 -6.78 6.22 18.26
C PHE A 145 -5.83 7.13 17.49
N HIS A 146 -4.59 7.22 17.96
CA HIS A 146 -3.55 8.05 17.36
C HIS A 146 -2.32 7.18 17.05
N PHE A 147 -1.90 7.17 15.78
CA PHE A 147 -0.62 6.62 15.39
C PHE A 147 0.45 7.73 15.42
N THR A 148 1.23 7.75 16.49
CA THR A 148 2.20 8.81 16.80
C THR A 148 3.55 8.61 16.12
N GLY A 149 3.82 7.42 15.55
CA GLY A 149 5.14 7.06 15.02
C GLY A 149 6.24 7.03 16.08
N GLY A 150 5.88 6.96 17.36
CA GLY A 150 6.80 6.98 18.48
C GLY A 150 7.34 8.39 18.69
N ILE A 151 7.06 8.94 19.88
CA ILE A 151 7.46 10.31 20.24
C ILE A 151 8.97 10.47 19.98
N ASN A 152 9.33 11.37 19.06
CA ASN A 152 10.69 11.68 18.61
C ASN A 152 11.44 10.57 17.84
N LYS A 153 10.83 9.42 17.56
CA LYS A 153 11.44 8.34 16.75
C LYS A 153 11.02 8.40 15.28
N ASN A 154 9.90 9.05 14.95
CA ASN A 154 9.38 9.18 13.57
C ASN A 154 9.37 7.86 12.79
N ASN A 155 8.93 6.80 13.44
CA ASN A 155 8.78 5.49 12.83
C ASN A 155 7.49 5.42 12.02
N LEU A 156 7.61 4.94 10.79
CA LEU A 156 6.49 4.53 9.96
C LEU A 156 6.33 3.01 10.07
N VAL A 157 5.10 2.57 10.33
CA VAL A 157 4.68 1.18 10.17
C VAL A 157 4.11 1.04 8.78
N GLY A 158 4.58 0.05 8.03
CA GLY A 158 4.15 -0.17 6.66
C GLY A 158 4.37 -1.58 6.17
N ALA A 159 3.90 -1.83 4.96
CA ALA A 159 3.97 -3.11 4.29
C ALA A 159 4.33 -2.91 2.81
N GLU A 160 5.18 -3.77 2.26
CA GLU A 160 5.52 -3.81 0.84
C GLU A 160 4.67 -4.90 0.18
N ILE A 161 3.86 -4.47 -0.78
CA ILE A 161 3.02 -5.33 -1.60
C ILE A 161 3.75 -5.51 -2.91
N THR A 162 4.06 -6.76 -3.27
CA THR A 162 4.77 -7.09 -4.50
C THR A 162 3.95 -8.06 -5.32
N GLU A 163 3.61 -7.66 -6.54
CA GLU A 163 2.97 -8.51 -7.55
C GLU A 163 3.91 -8.58 -8.75
N ASN A 164 4.44 -9.77 -9.06
CA ASN A 164 5.46 -9.96 -10.11
C ASN A 164 6.62 -8.94 -10.02
N GLN A 165 6.66 -7.97 -10.94
CA GLN A 165 7.69 -6.93 -11.01
C GLN A 165 7.24 -5.60 -10.40
N SER A 166 5.95 -5.44 -10.13
CA SER A 166 5.37 -4.25 -9.51
C SER A 166 5.53 -4.29 -7.99
N LYS A 167 5.88 -3.13 -7.42
CA LYS A 167 6.03 -2.93 -5.98
C LYS A 167 5.26 -1.70 -5.55
N SER A 168 4.40 -1.86 -4.57
CA SER A 168 3.73 -0.75 -3.88
C SER A 168 4.04 -0.82 -2.40
N LYS A 169 4.08 0.34 -1.75
CA LYS A 169 4.33 0.44 -0.32
C LYS A 169 3.14 1.13 0.33
N PHE A 170 2.60 0.49 1.34
CA PHE A 170 1.65 1.10 2.26
C PHE A 170 2.38 1.58 3.50
N PHE A 171 1.98 2.73 4.03
CA PHE A 171 2.47 3.28 5.28
C PHE A 171 1.30 3.86 6.06
N ILE A 172 1.24 3.55 7.36
CA ILE A 172 0.40 4.32 8.28
C ILE A 172 1.07 5.69 8.47
N PRO A 173 0.40 6.80 8.14
CA PRO A 173 0.96 8.13 8.31
C PRO A 173 1.28 8.43 9.78
N VAL A 174 2.34 9.22 10.02
CA VAL A 174 2.57 9.81 11.34
C VAL A 174 1.46 10.84 11.61
N ASN A 175 0.91 10.85 12.83
CA ASN A 175 -0.26 11.62 13.22
C ASN A 175 -1.56 11.17 12.54
N TYR A 176 -1.62 9.93 12.10
CA TYR A 176 -2.88 9.32 11.68
C TYR A 176 -3.81 9.16 12.89
N THR A 177 -5.05 9.62 12.76
CA THR A 177 -6.03 9.61 13.85
C THR A 177 -7.35 9.02 13.37
N VAL A 178 -7.87 8.06 14.13
CA VAL A 178 -9.24 7.55 13.98
C VAL A 178 -10.05 8.03 15.17
N LYS A 179 -11.16 8.70 14.90
CA LYS A 179 -12.05 9.27 15.91
C LYS A 179 -13.44 8.68 15.76
N LEU A 180 -13.96 8.11 16.84
CA LEU A 180 -15.26 7.47 16.84
C LEU A 180 -16.05 7.84 18.10
N ILE A 181 -17.36 8.02 17.94
CA ILE A 181 -18.30 8.07 19.05
C ILE A 181 -18.89 6.67 19.20
N ALA A 182 -18.57 6.01 20.31
CA ALA A 182 -19.04 4.67 20.63
C ALA A 182 -20.14 4.71 21.70
N PHE A 183 -21.09 3.80 21.57
CA PHE A 183 -22.20 3.64 22.50
C PHE A 183 -22.11 2.30 23.20
N ARG A 184 -22.39 2.28 24.49
CA ARG A 184 -22.52 1.03 25.26
C ARG A 184 -23.98 0.57 25.24
N VAL A 185 -24.23 -0.62 24.72
CA VAL A 185 -25.56 -1.27 24.76
C VAL A 185 -25.64 -2.15 26.01
N ILE A 186 -26.79 -2.10 26.69
CA ILE A 186 -27.13 -3.00 27.82
C ILE A 186 -28.03 -4.09 27.28
#